data_AF-A0A963QEE0-F1
#
_entry.id   AF-A0A963QEE0-F1
#
_cell.length_a   1.000
_cell.length_b   1.000
_cell.length_c   1.000
_cell.angle_alpha   90.00
_cell.angle_beta   90.00
_cell.angle_gamma   90.00
#
_symmetry.space_group_name_H-M   'P 1'
#
loop_
_entity.id
_entity.type
_entity.pdbx_description
1 polymer ?
#
loop_
_entity_poly.entity_id
_entity_poly.type
_entity_poly.pdbx_seq_one_letter_code
_entity_poly.pdbx_strand_id
1 'polypeptide(L)'
;MSGVSPIEDIIDDARNGKPFILVDADDRENEGDIIIPAQFATPERVNQMALHARGLICLALSAQRARDLQLEQMSSDNRSGHGTAFTVSIEAADGVTTGISAYDRARTISVAINPACGADDLVTPGHVFPLVARDGGVLIRAGHTEAAVDISRLAGLTPAGVICEVMNDDGTMARLPDLIPFAKKHGMKIGTIADLIAYRRKSEKLVEKVAEAPFETHFGDHFTIHVYRDLIDHGEHVALVRKRIHEGEVTLVRVHQVDLTADVLGFKSAHRNYVPRMLQQIAQHDGPSVAVFVRDPDRQSLSRRVKGGRREYASQYGSRDYGIGAQILQDLGVSRMNLLTSSSTKMAALEGFGLEVVGRTAVAPEKEDD
;
A
#
# COMPACT_ATOMS: atom_id res chain seq x y z
N MET A 1 0.26 -10.19 17.57
CA MET A 1 -1.07 -9.90 18.15
C MET A 1 -1.91 -11.16 18.03
N SER A 2 -2.40 -11.73 19.13
CA SER A 2 -3.29 -12.89 19.06
C SER A 2 -4.63 -12.48 18.43
N GLY A 3 -5.04 -13.12 17.33
CA GLY A 3 -6.35 -12.89 16.70
C GLY A 3 -6.34 -12.33 15.27
N VAL A 4 -5.16 -11.96 14.73
CA VAL A 4 -4.99 -11.61 13.31
C VAL A 4 -4.46 -12.82 12.55
N SER A 5 -5.05 -13.11 11.40
CA SER A 5 -4.67 -14.20 10.50
C SER A 5 -3.64 -13.71 9.47
N PRO A 6 -2.77 -14.60 8.95
CA PRO A 6 -1.97 -14.31 7.77
C PRO A 6 -2.84 -13.79 6.62
N ILE A 7 -2.29 -12.88 5.80
CA ILE A 7 -3.09 -12.29 4.73
C ILE A 7 -3.40 -13.29 3.61
N GLU A 8 -2.53 -14.29 3.42
CA GLU A 8 -2.76 -15.42 2.53
C GLU A 8 -4.06 -16.17 2.89
N ASP A 9 -4.32 -16.36 4.18
CA ASP A 9 -5.54 -17.00 4.68
C ASP A 9 -6.81 -16.17 4.41
N ILE A 10 -6.68 -14.84 4.35
CA ILE A 10 -7.76 -13.91 3.99
C ILE A 10 -8.02 -13.96 2.49
N ILE A 11 -6.96 -13.97 1.66
CA ILE A 11 -7.07 -14.10 0.21
C ILE A 11 -7.72 -15.45 -0.15
N ASP A 12 -7.38 -16.52 0.57
CA ASP A 12 -7.97 -17.84 0.38
C ASP A 12 -9.45 -17.89 0.80
N ASP A 13 -9.83 -17.27 1.91
CA ASP A 13 -11.23 -17.15 2.31
C ASP A 13 -12.03 -16.33 1.29
N ALA A 14 -11.48 -15.23 0.78
CA ALA A 14 -12.07 -14.43 -0.29
C ALA A 14 -12.30 -15.26 -1.56
N ARG A 15 -11.29 -16.05 -2.00
CA ARG A 15 -11.38 -16.94 -3.17
C ARG A 15 -12.51 -17.95 -3.03
N ASN A 16 -12.73 -18.46 -1.82
CA ASN A 16 -13.81 -19.38 -1.49
C ASN A 16 -15.15 -18.66 -1.19
N GLY A 17 -15.22 -17.35 -1.45
CA GLY A 17 -16.40 -16.54 -1.25
C GLY A 17 -16.82 -16.41 0.21
N LYS A 18 -15.93 -16.57 1.18
CA LYS A 18 -16.22 -16.33 2.60
C LYS A 18 -16.01 -14.85 2.93
N PRO A 19 -16.86 -14.26 3.78
CA PRO A 19 -16.61 -12.91 4.29
C PRO A 19 -15.42 -12.92 5.26
N PHE A 20 -14.73 -11.80 5.32
CA PHE A 20 -13.57 -11.58 6.20
C PHE A 20 -13.60 -10.15 6.73
N ILE A 21 -12.80 -9.87 7.75
CA ILE A 21 -12.65 -8.52 8.30
C ILE A 21 -11.25 -8.02 7.98
N LEU A 22 -11.15 -6.77 7.52
CA LEU A 22 -9.89 -6.04 7.50
C LEU A 22 -9.96 -4.87 8.46
N VAL A 23 -8.88 -4.66 9.20
CA VAL A 23 -8.68 -3.47 10.02
C VAL A 23 -7.61 -2.58 9.40
N ASP A 24 -7.81 -1.27 9.51
CA ASP A 24 -6.81 -0.29 9.15
C ASP A 24 -5.90 0.07 10.34
N ALA A 25 -5.01 1.04 10.18
CA ALA A 25 -4.06 1.42 11.21
C ALA A 25 -4.73 2.26 12.32
N ASP A 26 -4.21 2.15 13.55
CA ASP A 26 -4.71 2.89 14.72
C ASP A 26 -4.75 4.41 14.53
N ASP A 27 -3.90 4.96 13.67
CA ASP A 27 -3.77 6.39 13.36
C ASP A 27 -4.59 6.84 12.13
N ARG A 28 -5.39 5.94 11.53
CA ARG A 28 -6.30 6.22 10.43
C ARG A 28 -7.76 6.27 10.93
N GLU A 29 -8.59 5.28 10.63
CA GLU A 29 -9.97 5.18 11.13
C GLU A 29 -10.03 4.33 12.41
N ASN A 30 -9.07 3.41 12.58
CA ASN A 30 -8.99 2.41 13.63
C ASN A 30 -10.24 1.50 13.64
N GLU A 31 -10.81 1.25 12.46
CA GLU A 31 -12.08 0.55 12.28
C GLU A 31 -11.87 -0.80 11.60
N GLY A 32 -12.88 -1.67 11.69
CA GLY A 32 -12.92 -2.92 10.95
C GLY A 32 -14.14 -3.01 10.08
N ASP A 33 -13.92 -3.34 8.81
CA ASP A 33 -14.97 -3.57 7.84
C ASP A 33 -15.14 -5.05 7.60
N ILE A 34 -16.39 -5.53 7.59
CA ILE A 34 -16.70 -6.81 6.94
C ILE A 34 -16.61 -6.60 5.45
N ILE A 35 -15.82 -7.43 4.80
CA ILE A 35 -15.62 -7.41 3.35
C ILE A 35 -16.06 -8.74 2.77
N ILE A 36 -16.72 -8.67 1.63
CA ILE A 36 -16.99 -9.83 0.79
C ILE A 36 -16.74 -9.50 -0.67
N PRO A 37 -16.09 -10.38 -1.47
CA PRO A 37 -15.98 -10.15 -2.90
C PRO A 37 -17.37 -10.03 -3.51
N ALA A 38 -17.59 -8.99 -4.30
CA ALA A 38 -18.95 -8.54 -4.65
C ALA A 38 -19.76 -9.59 -5.42
N GLN A 39 -19.08 -10.46 -6.18
CA GLN A 39 -19.72 -11.58 -6.89
C GLN A 39 -20.34 -12.64 -5.98
N PHE A 40 -20.03 -12.61 -4.69
CA PHE A 40 -20.62 -13.48 -3.69
C PHE A 40 -21.53 -12.74 -2.71
N ALA A 41 -21.95 -11.51 -3.01
CA ALA A 41 -22.87 -10.72 -2.19
C ALA A 41 -24.32 -11.17 -2.38
N THR A 42 -24.68 -12.31 -1.79
CA THR A 42 -26.06 -12.82 -1.82
C THR A 42 -26.99 -12.02 -0.91
N PRO A 43 -28.33 -12.10 -1.08
CA PRO A 43 -29.28 -11.43 -0.20
C PRO A 43 -29.08 -11.78 1.28
N GLU A 44 -28.76 -13.03 1.60
CA GLU A 44 -28.50 -13.49 2.97
C GLU A 44 -27.29 -12.77 3.57
N ARG A 45 -26.24 -12.56 2.77
CA ARG A 45 -25.00 -11.93 3.23
C ARG A 45 -25.12 -10.42 3.37
N VAL A 46 -25.83 -9.78 2.45
CA VAL A 46 -26.22 -8.36 2.58
C VAL A 46 -27.09 -8.17 3.82
N ASN A 47 -28.02 -9.09 4.08
CA ASN A 47 -28.84 -9.06 5.29
C ASN A 47 -28.02 -9.26 6.57
N GLN A 48 -27.04 -10.19 6.56
CA GLN A 48 -26.12 -10.38 7.68
C GLN A 48 -25.28 -9.14 7.96
N MET A 49 -24.77 -8.46 6.92
CA MET A 49 -24.07 -7.18 7.08
C MET A 49 -24.98 -6.12 7.71
N ALA A 50 -26.21 -5.97 7.21
CA ALA A 50 -27.16 -5.00 7.75
C ALA A 50 -27.56 -5.28 9.21
N LEU A 51 -27.69 -6.56 9.58
CA LEU A 51 -28.10 -6.96 10.93
C LEU A 51 -26.95 -6.92 11.95
N HIS A 52 -25.75 -7.35 11.55
CA HIS A 52 -24.65 -7.61 12.48
C HIS A 52 -23.51 -6.60 12.40
N ALA A 53 -23.18 -6.07 11.22
CA ALA A 53 -22.21 -4.98 11.10
C ALA A 53 -22.88 -3.63 11.33
N ARG A 54 -24.09 -3.45 10.77
CA ARG A 54 -24.97 -2.27 10.94
C ARG A 54 -24.46 -0.97 10.33
N GLY A 55 -23.21 -0.93 9.85
CA GLY A 55 -22.63 0.18 9.11
C GLY A 55 -23.25 0.41 7.73
N LEU A 56 -22.59 1.25 6.94
CA LEU A 56 -23.07 1.60 5.60
C LEU A 56 -22.59 0.56 4.60
N ILE A 57 -23.52 -0.20 4.02
CA ILE A 57 -23.17 -1.17 2.98
C ILE A 57 -22.78 -0.43 1.70
N CYS A 58 -21.49 -0.45 1.40
CA CYS A 58 -20.91 0.19 0.23
C CYS A 58 -20.40 -0.85 -0.78
N LEU A 59 -20.34 -0.46 -2.05
CA LEU A 59 -19.78 -1.27 -3.13
C LEU A 59 -18.45 -0.67 -3.60
N ALA A 60 -17.34 -1.24 -3.16
CA ALA A 60 -16.02 -0.88 -3.67
C ALA A 60 -15.83 -1.41 -5.09
N LEU A 61 -15.52 -0.53 -6.04
CA LEU A 61 -15.28 -0.83 -7.45
C LEU A 61 -13.89 -0.38 -7.86
N SER A 62 -13.30 -1.09 -8.81
CA SER A 62 -12.14 -0.56 -9.55
C SER A 62 -12.49 0.72 -10.30
N ALA A 63 -11.51 1.61 -10.47
CA ALA A 63 -11.66 2.83 -11.26
C ALA A 63 -12.10 2.55 -12.70
N GLN A 64 -11.63 1.45 -13.31
CA GLN A 64 -12.08 1.05 -14.64
C GLN A 64 -13.57 0.73 -14.65
N ARG A 65 -14.05 -0.10 -13.72
CA ARG A 65 -15.47 -0.47 -13.69
C ARG A 65 -16.38 0.73 -13.42
N ALA A 66 -15.96 1.65 -12.55
CA ALA A 66 -16.68 2.90 -12.32
C ALA A 66 -16.78 3.76 -13.58
N ARG A 67 -15.73 3.80 -14.42
CA ARG A 67 -15.75 4.49 -15.73
C ARG A 67 -16.68 3.79 -16.72
N ASP A 68 -16.65 2.47 -16.80
CA ASP A 68 -17.51 1.68 -17.71
C ASP A 68 -19.00 1.91 -17.41
N LEU A 69 -19.34 2.08 -16.13
CA LEU A 69 -20.67 2.40 -15.64
C LEU A 69 -21.01 3.91 -15.63
N GLN A 70 -20.07 4.78 -16.03
CA GLN A 70 -20.22 6.23 -16.02
C GLN A 70 -20.63 6.82 -14.65
N LEU A 71 -20.10 6.26 -13.56
CA LEU A 71 -20.45 6.70 -12.21
C LEU A 71 -19.75 8.02 -11.86
N GLU A 72 -20.53 9.08 -11.71
CA GLU A 72 -20.04 10.39 -11.28
C GLU A 72 -19.76 10.44 -9.78
N GLN A 73 -18.75 11.22 -9.38
CA GLN A 73 -18.47 11.48 -7.97
C GLN A 73 -19.64 12.23 -7.31
N MET A 74 -20.01 11.84 -6.09
CA MET A 74 -21.13 12.47 -5.37
C MET A 74 -20.86 13.95 -5.04
N SER A 75 -19.60 14.31 -4.78
CA SER A 75 -19.19 15.68 -4.50
C SER A 75 -18.08 16.12 -5.45
N SER A 76 -18.26 17.29 -6.06
CA SER A 76 -17.22 17.95 -6.87
C SER A 76 -16.04 18.47 -6.04
N ASP A 77 -16.26 18.73 -4.74
CA ASP A 77 -15.24 19.18 -3.78
C ASP A 77 -15.31 18.28 -2.54
N ASN A 78 -14.63 17.14 -2.60
CA ASN A 78 -14.59 16.19 -1.49
C ASN A 78 -13.66 16.68 -0.38
N ARG A 79 -14.25 17.27 0.66
CA ARG A 79 -13.54 17.78 1.85
C ARG A 79 -13.38 16.75 2.97
N SER A 80 -13.70 15.48 2.72
CA SER A 80 -13.48 14.40 3.70
C SER A 80 -11.99 14.27 4.02
N GLY A 81 -11.66 14.15 5.33
CA GLY A 81 -10.29 14.00 5.79
C GLY A 81 -9.55 12.79 5.19
N HIS A 82 -10.28 11.71 4.87
CA HIS A 82 -9.72 10.49 4.29
C HIS A 82 -9.94 10.35 2.78
N GLY A 83 -10.59 11.34 2.16
CA GLY A 83 -10.83 11.40 0.71
C GLY A 83 -11.56 10.18 0.15
N THR A 84 -12.50 9.61 0.91
CA THR A 84 -13.32 8.46 0.48
C THR A 84 -14.13 8.83 -0.76
N ALA A 85 -13.91 8.12 -1.85
CA ALA A 85 -14.38 8.48 -3.19
C ALA A 85 -15.77 7.91 -3.49
N PHE A 86 -16.79 8.44 -2.80
CA PHE A 86 -18.20 8.12 -3.07
C PHE A 86 -18.62 8.60 -4.46
N THR A 87 -19.26 7.71 -5.22
CA THR A 87 -20.06 8.11 -6.38
C THR A 87 -21.48 8.42 -5.96
N VAL A 88 -22.27 8.94 -6.89
CA VAL A 88 -23.74 8.93 -6.75
C VAL A 88 -24.24 7.52 -6.42
N SER A 89 -25.29 7.42 -5.60
CA SER A 89 -25.87 6.12 -5.25
C SER A 89 -26.61 5.54 -6.45
N ILE A 90 -26.65 4.21 -6.50
CA ILE A 90 -27.18 3.46 -7.65
C ILE A 90 -28.22 2.44 -7.22
N GLU A 91 -29.11 2.11 -8.16
CA GLU A 91 -30.07 1.02 -8.09
C GLU A 91 -30.07 0.28 -9.44
N ALA A 92 -30.34 -1.03 -9.48
CA ALA A 92 -30.60 -1.71 -10.74
C ALA A 92 -31.87 -1.15 -11.39
N ALA A 93 -31.83 -0.96 -12.71
CA ALA A 93 -32.99 -0.50 -13.47
C ALA A 93 -34.15 -1.51 -13.42
N ASP A 94 -33.82 -2.81 -13.38
CA ASP A 94 -34.78 -3.92 -13.42
C ASP A 94 -34.51 -5.00 -12.36
N GLY A 95 -35.59 -5.66 -11.93
CA GLY A 95 -35.55 -6.77 -10.99
C GLY A 95 -35.44 -6.35 -9.52
N VAL A 96 -35.82 -5.11 -9.22
CA VAL A 96 -35.89 -4.53 -7.87
C VAL A 96 -37.27 -3.89 -7.65
N THR A 97 -37.57 -3.55 -6.40
CA THR A 97 -38.81 -2.88 -6.00
C THR A 97 -38.53 -1.47 -5.49
N THR A 98 -38.27 -1.34 -4.19
CA THR A 98 -37.90 -0.08 -3.55
C THR A 98 -36.39 0.12 -3.48
N GLY A 99 -35.61 -0.94 -3.73
CA GLY A 99 -34.15 -0.86 -3.73
C GLY A 99 -33.47 -1.19 -2.40
N ILE A 100 -34.13 -0.92 -1.27
CA ILE A 100 -33.50 -1.02 0.05
C ILE A 100 -33.41 -2.45 0.61
N SER A 101 -34.22 -3.37 0.08
CA SER A 101 -34.25 -4.75 0.56
C SER A 101 -32.88 -5.44 0.38
N ALA A 102 -32.60 -6.48 1.16
CA ALA A 102 -31.36 -7.23 0.97
C ALA A 102 -31.30 -7.91 -0.42
N TYR A 103 -32.46 -8.30 -0.97
CA TYR A 103 -32.57 -8.85 -2.32
C TYR A 103 -32.30 -7.78 -3.38
N ASP A 104 -32.88 -6.60 -3.21
CA ASP A 104 -32.77 -5.50 -4.17
C ASP A 104 -31.32 -4.98 -4.20
N ARG A 105 -30.70 -4.75 -3.04
CA ARG A 105 -29.29 -4.36 -2.97
C ARG A 105 -28.35 -5.41 -3.54
N ALA A 106 -28.58 -6.69 -3.25
CA ALA A 106 -27.80 -7.79 -3.85
C ALA A 106 -27.96 -7.83 -5.38
N ARG A 107 -29.18 -7.59 -5.89
CA ARG A 107 -29.44 -7.47 -7.33
C ARG A 107 -28.67 -6.29 -7.92
N THR A 108 -28.76 -5.10 -7.33
CA THR A 108 -28.02 -3.90 -7.74
C THR A 108 -26.52 -4.14 -7.77
N ILE A 109 -25.95 -4.76 -6.73
CA ILE A 109 -24.53 -5.15 -6.71
C ILE A 109 -24.20 -6.09 -7.86
N SER A 110 -25.03 -7.11 -8.11
CA SER A 110 -24.80 -8.08 -9.18
C SER A 110 -24.80 -7.44 -10.59
N VAL A 111 -25.69 -6.47 -10.83
CA VAL A 111 -25.73 -5.70 -12.08
C VAL A 111 -24.48 -4.82 -12.19
N ALA A 112 -24.15 -4.10 -11.12
CA ALA A 112 -23.01 -3.20 -11.09
C ALA A 112 -21.67 -3.90 -11.35
N ILE A 113 -21.48 -5.16 -10.95
CA ILE A 113 -20.22 -5.88 -11.20
C ILE A 113 -20.21 -6.72 -12.49
N ASN A 114 -21.36 -6.90 -13.14
CA ASN A 114 -21.45 -7.75 -14.33
C ASN A 114 -20.80 -7.06 -15.53
N PRO A 115 -19.72 -7.60 -16.13
CA PRO A 115 -19.04 -6.98 -17.27
C PRO A 115 -19.93 -6.83 -18.52
N ALA A 116 -21.04 -7.56 -18.60
CA ALA A 116 -22.02 -7.41 -19.69
C ALA A 116 -23.02 -6.26 -19.47
N CYS A 117 -23.09 -5.70 -18.26
CA CYS A 117 -23.96 -4.57 -17.93
C CYS A 117 -23.20 -3.24 -18.05
N GLY A 118 -23.90 -2.21 -18.54
CA GLY A 118 -23.41 -0.85 -18.70
C GLY A 118 -24.18 0.16 -17.83
N ALA A 119 -24.02 1.45 -18.15
CA ALA A 119 -24.65 2.55 -17.42
C ALA A 119 -26.18 2.49 -17.43
N ASP A 120 -26.79 2.11 -18.56
CA ASP A 120 -28.27 2.06 -18.72
C ASP A 120 -28.94 0.95 -17.88
N ASP A 121 -28.17 -0.02 -17.38
CA ASP A 121 -28.68 -1.07 -16.48
C ASP A 121 -28.81 -0.58 -15.02
N LEU A 122 -28.34 0.63 -14.73
CA LEU A 122 -28.39 1.27 -13.42
C LEU A 122 -29.14 2.59 -13.49
N VAL A 123 -29.78 2.95 -12.39
CA VAL A 123 -30.42 4.25 -12.19
C VAL A 123 -29.86 4.94 -10.95
N THR A 124 -29.90 6.27 -10.97
CA THR A 124 -29.47 7.13 -9.86
C THR A 124 -30.59 8.13 -9.54
N PRO A 125 -30.89 8.39 -8.25
CA PRO A 125 -30.27 7.81 -7.05
C PRO A 125 -30.77 6.39 -6.73
N GLY A 126 -30.09 5.72 -5.79
CA GLY A 126 -30.49 4.40 -5.27
C GLY A 126 -29.95 4.10 -3.87
N HIS A 127 -29.96 2.82 -3.47
CA HIS A 127 -29.61 2.38 -2.11
C HIS A 127 -28.32 1.56 -1.99
N VAL A 128 -27.56 1.43 -3.08
CA VAL A 128 -26.17 0.96 -3.06
C VAL A 128 -25.26 2.18 -3.26
N PHE A 129 -24.20 2.29 -2.45
CA PHE A 129 -23.27 3.41 -2.46
C PHE A 129 -21.92 2.97 -3.01
N PRO A 130 -21.61 3.23 -4.29
CA PRO A 130 -20.34 2.82 -4.85
C PRO A 130 -19.19 3.71 -4.35
N LEU A 131 -18.05 3.07 -4.14
CA LEU A 131 -16.78 3.67 -3.76
C LEU A 131 -15.74 3.33 -4.81
N VAL A 132 -15.03 4.32 -5.31
CA VAL A 132 -14.01 4.09 -6.35
C VAL A 132 -12.63 3.91 -5.71
N ALA A 133 -12.07 2.71 -5.83
CA ALA A 133 -10.69 2.46 -5.44
C ALA A 133 -9.72 3.21 -6.37
N ARG A 134 -8.66 3.79 -5.80
CA ARG A 134 -7.60 4.41 -6.61
C ARG A 134 -6.87 3.37 -7.45
N ASP A 135 -6.44 3.79 -8.64
CA ASP A 135 -5.47 3.02 -9.42
C ASP A 135 -4.20 2.81 -8.58
N GLY A 136 -3.72 1.56 -8.52
CA GLY A 136 -2.64 1.13 -7.61
C GLY A 136 -3.11 0.56 -6.25
N GLY A 137 -4.38 0.76 -5.87
CA GLY A 137 -4.98 0.13 -4.68
C GLY A 137 -4.32 0.56 -3.37
N VAL A 138 -4.13 -0.39 -2.44
CA VAL A 138 -3.63 -0.10 -1.08
C VAL A 138 -2.22 0.47 -1.05
N LEU A 139 -1.49 0.33 -2.15
CA LEU A 139 -0.15 0.89 -2.32
C LEU A 139 -0.17 2.41 -2.54
N ILE A 140 -1.29 2.97 -3.02
CA ILE A 140 -1.52 4.42 -3.15
C ILE A 140 -2.35 4.97 -1.98
N ARG A 141 -3.39 4.24 -1.57
CA ARG A 141 -4.27 4.64 -0.46
C ARG A 141 -4.63 3.43 0.39
N ALA A 142 -4.16 3.42 1.64
CA ALA A 142 -4.41 2.35 2.59
C ALA A 142 -5.83 2.41 3.21
N GLY A 143 -6.88 2.33 2.39
CA GLY A 143 -8.28 2.34 2.83
C GLY A 143 -9.01 1.02 2.55
N HIS A 144 -10.13 0.80 3.25
CA HIS A 144 -10.98 -0.39 3.08
C HIS A 144 -11.50 -0.55 1.64
N THR A 145 -11.79 0.57 0.96
CA THR A 145 -12.18 0.57 -0.47
C THR A 145 -11.12 -0.11 -1.34
N GLU A 146 -9.87 0.35 -1.26
CA GLU A 146 -8.76 -0.22 -2.01
C GLU A 146 -8.49 -1.68 -1.59
N ALA A 147 -8.54 -1.97 -0.29
CA ALA A 147 -8.27 -3.29 0.24
C ALA A 147 -9.28 -4.34 -0.25
N ALA A 148 -10.57 -3.99 -0.32
CA ALA A 148 -11.62 -4.88 -0.82
C ALA A 148 -11.42 -5.23 -2.31
N VAL A 149 -11.07 -4.25 -3.13
CA VAL A 149 -10.78 -4.44 -4.56
C VAL A 149 -9.50 -5.26 -4.75
N ASP A 150 -8.46 -4.98 -3.97
CA ASP A 150 -7.16 -5.65 -4.07
C ASP A 150 -7.23 -7.12 -3.63
N ILE A 151 -7.89 -7.44 -2.51
CA ILE A 151 -8.08 -8.83 -2.09
C ILE A 151 -8.87 -9.60 -3.14
N SER A 152 -9.94 -9.01 -3.68
CA SER A 152 -10.74 -9.68 -4.72
C SER A 152 -9.91 -9.95 -5.97
N ARG A 153 -9.05 -9.02 -6.38
CA ARG A 153 -8.09 -9.21 -7.48
C ARG A 153 -7.09 -10.33 -7.19
N LEU A 154 -6.45 -10.32 -6.01
CA LEU A 154 -5.49 -11.35 -5.59
C LEU A 154 -6.13 -12.74 -5.44
N ALA A 155 -7.41 -12.79 -5.11
CA ALA A 155 -8.20 -14.02 -5.07
C ALA A 155 -8.55 -14.56 -6.47
N GLY A 156 -8.28 -13.83 -7.55
CA GLY A 156 -8.64 -14.19 -8.93
C GLY A 156 -10.11 -13.92 -9.27
N LEU A 157 -10.74 -12.99 -8.56
CA LEU A 157 -12.15 -12.65 -8.69
C LEU A 157 -12.33 -11.30 -9.38
N THR A 158 -13.59 -10.92 -9.61
CA THR A 158 -13.95 -9.57 -10.08
C THR A 158 -13.36 -8.52 -9.12
N PRO A 159 -12.62 -7.49 -9.59
CA PRO A 159 -12.04 -6.44 -8.75
C PRO A 159 -13.08 -5.49 -8.12
N ALA A 160 -13.95 -6.04 -7.28
CA ALA A 160 -15.02 -5.37 -6.59
C ALA A 160 -15.34 -6.10 -5.28
N GLY A 161 -15.66 -5.35 -4.23
CA GLY A 161 -16.03 -5.90 -2.93
C GLY A 161 -17.17 -5.11 -2.30
N VAL A 162 -17.99 -5.77 -1.50
CA VAL A 162 -18.99 -5.12 -0.65
C VAL A 162 -18.40 -4.99 0.73
N ILE A 163 -18.42 -3.77 1.27
CA ILE A 163 -17.85 -3.43 2.58
C ILE A 163 -18.93 -2.88 3.50
N CYS A 164 -18.78 -3.10 4.81
CA CYS A 164 -19.69 -2.56 5.82
C CYS A 164 -18.94 -2.47 7.15
N GLU A 165 -18.88 -1.27 7.73
CA GLU A 165 -18.22 -1.04 9.01
C GLU A 165 -18.97 -1.74 10.15
N VAL A 166 -18.24 -2.26 11.14
CA VAL A 166 -18.84 -2.96 12.28
C VAL A 166 -19.08 -1.99 13.44
N MET A 167 -20.33 -1.88 13.87
CA MET A 167 -20.73 -1.17 15.09
C MET A 167 -21.03 -2.12 16.24
N ASN A 168 -20.64 -1.70 17.45
CA ASN A 168 -21.05 -2.30 18.71
C ASN A 168 -22.56 -2.12 18.96
N ASP A 169 -23.08 -2.85 19.94
CA ASP A 169 -24.51 -2.80 20.28
C ASP A 169 -24.98 -1.44 20.80
N ASP A 170 -24.09 -0.65 21.37
CA ASP A 170 -24.33 0.71 21.83
C ASP A 170 -24.21 1.78 20.72
N GLY A 171 -23.90 1.36 19.49
CA GLY A 171 -23.72 2.23 18.33
C GLY A 171 -22.32 2.85 18.21
N THR A 172 -21.37 2.51 19.09
CA THR A 172 -19.96 2.88 18.91
C THR A 172 -19.30 1.99 17.85
N MET A 173 -18.19 2.45 17.25
CA MET A 173 -17.45 1.66 16.27
C MET A 173 -16.64 0.55 16.97
N ALA A 174 -16.75 -0.68 16.45
CA ALA A 174 -16.02 -1.82 16.98
C ALA A 174 -14.51 -1.70 16.68
N ARG A 175 -13.68 -1.84 17.71
CA ARG A 175 -12.21 -1.83 17.58
C ARG A 175 -11.68 -3.26 17.58
N LEU A 176 -10.39 -3.45 17.30
CA LEU A 176 -9.79 -4.79 17.22
C LEU A 176 -10.15 -5.73 18.40
N PRO A 177 -10.16 -5.29 19.68
CA PRO A 177 -10.60 -6.14 20.78
C PRO A 177 -12.06 -6.62 20.71
N ASP A 178 -12.95 -5.82 20.12
CA ASP A 178 -14.37 -6.12 19.90
C ASP A 178 -14.57 -7.00 18.66
N LEU A 179 -13.75 -6.76 17.63
CA LEU A 179 -13.79 -7.49 16.36
C LEU A 179 -13.36 -8.95 16.52
N ILE A 180 -12.41 -9.26 17.40
CA ILE A 180 -11.96 -10.65 17.64
C ILE A 180 -13.11 -11.58 18.08
N PRO A 181 -13.89 -11.28 19.14
CA PRO A 181 -15.03 -12.11 19.52
C PRO A 181 -16.16 -12.06 18.48
N PHE A 182 -16.37 -10.92 17.80
CA PHE A 182 -17.33 -10.82 16.70
C PHE A 182 -16.99 -11.78 15.54
N ALA A 183 -15.75 -11.74 15.06
CA ALA A 183 -15.25 -12.59 14.00
C ALA A 183 -15.36 -14.07 14.37
N LYS A 184 -15.02 -14.43 15.61
CA LYS A 184 -15.18 -15.81 16.11
C LYS A 184 -16.65 -16.25 16.11
N LYS A 185 -17.57 -15.40 16.55
CA LYS A 185 -19.02 -15.67 16.59
C LYS A 185 -19.58 -15.91 15.18
N HIS A 186 -19.10 -15.15 14.19
CA HIS A 186 -19.59 -15.20 12.81
C HIS A 186 -18.72 -16.05 11.87
N GLY A 187 -17.69 -16.73 12.40
CA GLY A 187 -16.82 -17.62 11.62
C GLY A 187 -15.95 -16.92 10.58
N MET A 188 -15.52 -15.69 10.86
CA MET A 188 -14.70 -14.85 9.97
C MET A 188 -13.25 -14.79 10.46
N LYS A 189 -12.32 -14.61 9.52
CA LYS A 189 -10.93 -14.25 9.84
C LYS A 189 -10.75 -12.74 9.84
N ILE A 190 -9.76 -12.25 10.58
CA ILE A 190 -9.35 -10.85 10.62
C ILE A 190 -7.95 -10.73 10.02
N GLY A 191 -7.76 -9.82 9.07
CA GLY A 191 -6.46 -9.39 8.56
C GLY A 191 -6.24 -7.89 8.76
N THR A 192 -5.05 -7.40 8.42
CA THR A 192 -4.76 -5.96 8.44
C THR A 192 -4.45 -5.43 7.03
N ILE A 193 -4.81 -4.18 6.76
CA ILE A 193 -4.41 -3.51 5.51
C ILE A 193 -2.87 -3.39 5.43
N ALA A 194 -2.20 -3.25 6.57
CA ALA A 194 -0.73 -3.22 6.64
C ALA A 194 -0.11 -4.54 6.14
N ASP A 195 -0.65 -5.69 6.53
CA ASP A 195 -0.19 -7.01 6.05
C ASP A 195 -0.48 -7.19 4.55
N LEU A 196 -1.62 -6.66 4.06
CA LEU A 196 -1.92 -6.64 2.63
C LEU A 196 -0.92 -5.80 1.83
N ILE A 197 -0.57 -4.61 2.32
CA ILE A 197 0.47 -3.77 1.71
C ILE A 197 1.80 -4.52 1.68
N ALA A 198 2.20 -5.15 2.79
CA ALA A 198 3.43 -5.91 2.89
C ALA A 198 3.45 -7.09 1.90
N TYR A 199 2.33 -7.82 1.79
CA TYR A 199 2.18 -8.94 0.87
C TYR A 199 2.30 -8.50 -0.58
N ARG A 200 1.53 -7.48 -1.02
CA ARG A 200 1.59 -6.97 -2.40
C ARG A 200 2.99 -6.49 -2.77
N ARG A 201 3.66 -5.78 -1.86
CA ARG A 201 5.04 -5.31 -2.09
C ARG A 201 6.03 -6.45 -2.26
N LYS A 202 5.79 -7.59 -1.63
CA LYS A 202 6.65 -8.78 -1.73
C LYS A 202 6.32 -9.64 -2.95
N SER A 203 5.04 -9.75 -3.32
CA SER A 203 4.57 -10.68 -4.36
C SER A 203 4.48 -10.06 -5.75
N GLU A 204 4.38 -8.74 -5.85
CA GLU A 204 4.24 -8.04 -7.13
C GLU A 204 5.54 -7.33 -7.53
N LYS A 205 5.84 -7.32 -8.84
CA LYS A 205 6.87 -6.45 -9.40
C LYS A 205 6.32 -5.03 -9.48
N LEU A 206 6.91 -4.11 -8.73
CA LEU A 206 6.49 -2.72 -8.60
C LEU A 206 7.46 -1.72 -9.25
N VAL A 207 8.63 -2.18 -9.69
CA VAL A 207 9.60 -1.37 -10.40
C VAL A 207 10.04 -2.00 -11.71
N GLU A 208 10.40 -1.17 -12.67
CA GLU A 208 11.05 -1.59 -13.92
C GLU A 208 12.30 -0.74 -14.19
N LYS A 209 13.38 -1.36 -14.68
CA LYS A 209 14.58 -0.62 -15.12
C LYS A 209 14.29 0.04 -16.47
N VAL A 210 14.40 1.36 -16.53
CA VAL A 210 14.07 2.16 -17.73
C VAL A 210 15.30 2.77 -18.41
N ALA A 211 16.42 2.92 -17.71
CA ALA A 211 17.68 3.40 -18.28
C ALA A 211 18.90 2.90 -17.51
N GLU A 212 20.04 2.79 -18.20
CA GLU A 212 21.34 2.58 -17.57
C GLU A 212 22.48 3.25 -18.36
N ALA A 213 23.51 3.73 -17.66
CA ALA A 213 24.68 4.34 -18.28
C ALA A 213 25.92 4.29 -17.36
N PRO A 214 27.15 4.37 -17.91
CA PRO A 214 28.33 4.71 -17.12
C PRO A 214 28.15 6.06 -16.42
N PHE A 215 28.63 6.17 -15.19
CA PHE A 215 28.50 7.37 -14.37
C PHE A 215 29.78 7.62 -13.57
N GLU A 216 30.27 8.86 -13.62
CA GLU A 216 31.43 9.31 -12.85
C GLU A 216 30.97 10.33 -11.82
N THR A 217 31.57 10.28 -10.62
CA THR A 217 31.19 11.17 -9.52
C THR A 217 32.42 11.82 -8.93
N HIS A 218 32.23 12.97 -8.27
CA HIS A 218 33.28 13.59 -7.45
C HIS A 218 33.80 12.69 -6.31
N PHE A 219 33.12 11.59 -6.02
CA PHE A 219 33.44 10.64 -4.96
C PHE A 219 34.16 9.39 -5.47
N GLY A 220 34.22 9.21 -6.79
CA GLY A 220 34.88 8.10 -7.47
C GLY A 220 34.29 7.80 -8.85
N ASP A 221 35.10 7.12 -9.64
CA ASP A 221 34.79 6.73 -11.03
C ASP A 221 34.20 5.32 -11.11
N HIS A 222 33.84 4.88 -12.32
CA HIS A 222 33.39 3.50 -12.61
C HIS A 222 32.10 3.08 -11.89
N PHE A 223 31.14 4.00 -11.77
CA PHE A 223 29.76 3.63 -11.48
C PHE A 223 29.00 3.30 -12.75
N THR A 224 27.95 2.49 -12.60
CA THR A 224 26.83 2.44 -13.52
C THR A 224 25.62 3.03 -12.80
N ILE A 225 25.01 4.05 -13.40
CA ILE A 225 23.72 4.57 -12.94
C ILE A 225 22.61 3.75 -13.58
N HIS A 226 21.68 3.26 -12.77
CA HIS A 226 20.45 2.61 -13.21
C HIS A 226 19.25 3.44 -12.76
N VAL A 227 18.31 3.66 -13.67
CA VAL A 227 17.06 4.36 -13.39
C VAL A 227 15.93 3.34 -13.38
N TYR A 228 15.18 3.31 -12.27
CA TYR A 228 14.03 2.45 -12.07
C TYR A 228 12.77 3.31 -11.99
N ARG A 229 11.72 2.93 -12.72
CA ARG A 229 10.41 3.55 -12.66
C ARG A 229 9.48 2.75 -11.75
N ASP A 230 8.80 3.44 -10.84
CA ASP A 230 7.70 2.89 -10.05
C ASP A 230 6.47 2.70 -10.95
N LEU A 231 5.89 1.50 -10.94
CA LEU A 231 4.77 1.14 -11.80
C LEU A 231 3.43 1.69 -11.29
N ILE A 232 3.40 2.24 -10.09
CA ILE A 232 2.20 2.73 -9.41
C ILE A 232 2.10 4.25 -9.52
N ASP A 233 3.15 4.98 -9.15
CA ASP A 233 3.13 6.45 -9.16
C ASP A 233 3.97 7.09 -10.28
N HIS A 234 4.69 6.27 -11.05
CA HIS A 234 5.58 6.66 -12.16
C HIS A 234 6.77 7.53 -11.76
N GLY A 235 7.08 7.61 -10.46
CA GLY A 235 8.30 8.20 -9.95
C GLY A 235 9.52 7.41 -10.38
N GLU A 236 10.65 8.10 -10.54
CA GLU A 236 11.93 7.46 -10.86
C GLU A 236 12.86 7.42 -9.66
N HIS A 237 13.49 6.27 -9.47
CA HIS A 237 14.49 5.96 -8.47
C HIS A 237 15.82 5.70 -9.15
N VAL A 238 16.91 5.87 -8.39
CA VAL A 238 18.26 5.71 -8.93
C VAL A 238 19.02 4.67 -8.12
N ALA A 239 19.74 3.78 -8.79
CA ALA A 239 20.77 2.96 -8.17
C ALA A 239 22.14 3.27 -8.79
N LEU A 240 23.12 3.58 -7.94
CA LEU A 240 24.52 3.70 -8.33
C LEU A 240 25.22 2.40 -7.96
N VAL A 241 25.66 1.66 -8.97
CA VAL A 241 26.31 0.36 -8.82
C VAL A 241 27.79 0.50 -9.16
N ARG A 242 28.66 0.02 -8.29
CA ARG A 242 30.11 -0.08 -8.55
C ARG A 242 30.51 -1.54 -8.51
N LYS A 243 31.25 -1.94 -9.55
CA LYS A 243 31.63 -3.32 -9.86
C LYS A 243 30.40 -4.22 -10.10
N ARG A 244 30.62 -5.31 -10.82
CA ARG A 244 29.55 -6.26 -11.13
C ARG A 244 29.14 -7.01 -9.87
N ILE A 245 27.84 -7.16 -9.66
CA ILE A 245 27.27 -7.94 -8.57
C ILE A 245 27.15 -9.38 -9.04
N HIS A 246 27.64 -10.30 -8.21
CA HIS A 246 27.54 -11.73 -8.43
C HIS A 246 26.69 -12.37 -7.34
N GLU A 247 25.89 -13.37 -7.72
CA GLU A 247 25.02 -14.08 -6.80
C GLU A 247 25.82 -14.74 -5.66
N GLY A 248 25.38 -14.54 -4.41
CA GLY A 248 26.01 -15.13 -3.23
C GLY A 248 27.21 -14.34 -2.68
N GLU A 249 27.72 -13.35 -3.40
CA GLU A 249 28.72 -12.42 -2.89
C GLU A 249 28.09 -11.36 -1.97
N VAL A 250 28.84 -10.95 -0.95
CA VAL A 250 28.39 -9.90 -0.03
C VAL A 250 28.59 -8.54 -0.70
N THR A 251 27.50 -7.83 -0.93
CA THR A 251 27.50 -6.48 -1.52
C THR A 251 27.39 -5.41 -0.43
N LEU A 252 28.19 -4.35 -0.48
CA LEU A 252 28.00 -3.19 0.40
C LEU A 252 26.81 -2.37 -0.10
N VAL A 253 25.74 -2.26 0.69
CA VAL A 253 24.47 -1.66 0.24
C VAL A 253 24.07 -0.48 1.10
N ARG A 254 23.66 0.62 0.44
CA ARG A 254 22.88 1.69 1.05
C ARG A 254 21.53 1.80 0.35
N VAL A 255 20.44 1.80 1.11
CA VAL A 255 19.15 2.32 0.65
C VAL A 255 18.91 3.66 1.34
N HIS A 256 18.76 4.72 0.56
CA HIS A 256 18.64 6.10 1.03
C HIS A 256 17.34 6.70 0.49
N GLN A 257 16.47 7.15 1.39
CA GLN A 257 15.31 7.95 1.02
C GLN A 257 15.77 9.40 0.78
N VAL A 258 15.53 9.92 -0.41
CA VAL A 258 15.95 11.27 -0.80
C VAL A 258 15.20 12.33 0.01
N ASP A 259 15.94 13.24 0.63
CA ASP A 259 15.41 14.45 1.26
C ASP A 259 16.09 15.67 0.67
N LEU A 260 15.37 16.39 -0.21
CA LEU A 260 15.86 17.62 -0.85
C LEU A 260 16.47 18.61 0.15
N THR A 261 15.82 18.78 1.30
CA THR A 261 16.24 19.77 2.28
C THR A 261 17.51 19.36 3.04
N ALA A 262 17.80 18.07 3.15
CA ALA A 262 19.00 17.57 3.82
C ALA A 262 20.14 17.34 2.81
N ASP A 263 19.84 16.64 1.72
CA ASP A 263 20.81 16.11 0.79
C ASP A 263 21.34 17.17 -0.18
N VAL A 264 20.52 18.18 -0.50
CA VAL A 264 20.86 19.25 -1.47
C VAL A 264 21.02 20.60 -0.78
N LEU A 265 20.08 20.99 0.08
CA LEU A 265 20.07 22.33 0.69
C LEU A 265 20.89 22.47 1.98
N GLY A 266 21.40 21.36 2.54
CA GLY A 266 22.30 21.40 3.69
C GLY A 266 21.67 21.87 5.00
N PHE A 267 20.42 21.49 5.30
CA PHE A 267 19.75 21.87 6.54
C PHE A 267 20.55 21.50 7.80
N LYS A 268 20.75 22.48 8.69
CA LYS A 268 21.66 22.41 9.84
C LYS A 268 21.36 21.30 10.84
N SER A 269 20.10 20.91 11.02
CA SER A 269 19.73 19.82 11.96
C SER A 269 19.74 18.43 11.32
N ALA A 270 20.09 18.29 10.03
CA ALA A 270 20.39 17.00 9.42
C ALA A 270 21.84 16.59 9.70
N HIS A 271 22.15 15.32 9.44
CA HIS A 271 23.54 14.87 9.36
C HIS A 271 24.24 15.57 8.19
N ARG A 272 25.16 16.47 8.51
CA ARG A 272 25.97 17.19 7.54
C ARG A 272 26.74 16.22 6.64
N ASN A 273 26.78 16.53 5.34
CA ASN A 273 27.54 15.77 4.33
C ASN A 273 27.29 14.25 4.37
N TYR A 274 26.09 13.81 4.74
CA TYR A 274 25.79 12.38 4.88
C TYR A 274 25.89 11.63 3.55
N VAL A 275 25.18 12.11 2.52
CA VAL A 275 25.20 11.50 1.18
C VAL A 275 26.61 11.52 0.57
N PRO A 276 27.36 12.64 0.58
CA PRO A 276 28.76 12.65 0.15
C PRO A 276 29.64 11.60 0.84
N ARG A 277 29.61 11.51 2.17
CA ARG A 277 30.42 10.52 2.92
C ARG A 277 30.03 9.09 2.60
N MET A 278 28.72 8.84 2.49
CA MET A 278 28.18 7.54 2.11
C MET A 278 28.67 7.14 0.71
N LEU A 279 28.59 8.05 -0.27
CA LEU A 279 29.05 7.79 -1.64
C LEU A 279 30.57 7.56 -1.71
N GLN A 280 31.36 8.29 -0.91
CA GLN A 280 32.80 8.05 -0.80
C GLN A 280 33.10 6.64 -0.27
N GLN A 281 32.41 6.17 0.77
CA GLN A 281 32.60 4.82 1.28
C GLN A 281 32.16 3.74 0.28
N ILE A 282 31.07 3.98 -0.45
CA ILE A 282 30.62 3.10 -1.54
C ILE A 282 31.68 3.04 -2.65
N ALA A 283 32.28 4.18 -3.02
CA ALA A 283 33.32 4.28 -4.05
C ALA A 283 34.66 3.64 -3.62
N GLN A 284 35.02 3.73 -2.34
CA GLN A 284 36.27 3.19 -1.80
C GLN A 284 36.20 1.69 -1.50
N HIS A 285 35.02 1.08 -1.57
CA HIS A 285 34.86 -0.34 -1.31
C HIS A 285 35.54 -1.22 -2.38
N ASP A 286 36.29 -2.23 -1.92
CA ASP A 286 37.03 -3.15 -2.78
C ASP A 286 36.15 -4.21 -3.45
N GLY A 287 34.98 -4.54 -2.88
CA GLY A 287 34.01 -5.45 -3.49
C GLY A 287 32.87 -4.73 -4.24
N PRO A 288 31.83 -5.46 -4.67
CA PRO A 288 30.62 -4.86 -5.23
C PRO A 288 29.93 -3.95 -4.21
N SER A 289 29.43 -2.80 -4.68
CA SER A 289 28.71 -1.86 -3.83
C SER A 289 27.57 -1.15 -4.58
N VAL A 290 26.50 -0.86 -3.85
CA VAL A 290 25.28 -0.24 -4.40
C VAL A 290 24.74 0.83 -3.46
N ALA A 291 24.43 2.00 -4.01
CA ALA A 291 23.63 3.02 -3.35
C ALA A 291 22.31 3.22 -4.11
N VAL A 292 21.21 2.82 -3.48
CA VAL A 292 19.84 3.03 -3.99
C VAL A 292 19.26 4.30 -3.38
N PHE A 293 18.82 5.22 -4.23
CA PHE A 293 18.14 6.46 -3.89
C PHE A 293 16.66 6.31 -4.23
N VAL A 294 15.85 6.11 -3.20
CA VAL A 294 14.39 6.00 -3.29
C VAL A 294 13.82 7.40 -3.09
N ARG A 295 12.94 7.82 -3.99
CA ARG A 295 12.21 9.09 -3.83
C ARG A 295 11.15 8.92 -2.75
N ASP A 296 10.86 10.00 -2.04
CA ASP A 296 9.75 10.02 -1.10
C ASP A 296 8.43 9.88 -1.88
N PRO A 297 7.61 8.83 -1.62
CA PRO A 297 6.35 8.62 -2.32
C PRO A 297 5.30 9.69 -1.95
N ASP A 298 5.45 10.37 -0.80
CA ASP A 298 4.60 11.51 -0.49
C ASP A 298 5.03 12.74 -1.29
N ARG A 299 4.20 13.10 -2.26
CA ARG A 299 4.34 14.34 -3.05
C ARG A 299 4.34 15.60 -2.20
N GLN A 300 3.84 15.55 -0.97
CA GLN A 300 3.81 16.65 0.01
C GLN A 300 4.90 16.55 1.07
N SER A 301 5.80 15.56 0.99
CA SER A 301 6.86 15.28 1.97
C SER A 301 7.65 16.52 2.37
N LEU A 302 8.04 17.35 1.39
CA LEU A 302 8.73 18.61 1.62
C LEU A 302 7.95 19.54 2.55
N SER A 303 6.69 19.81 2.23
CA SER A 303 5.85 20.71 3.03
C SER A 303 5.57 20.17 4.43
N ARG A 304 5.42 18.85 4.58
CA ARG A 304 5.19 18.20 5.88
C ARG A 304 6.44 18.21 6.75
N ARG A 305 7.61 17.89 6.18
CA ARG A 305 8.90 17.97 6.88
C ARG A 305 9.20 19.39 7.38
N VAL A 306 8.81 20.41 6.62
CA VAL A 306 8.98 21.83 7.01
C VAL A 306 7.97 22.25 8.09
N LYS A 307 6.72 21.77 8.05
CA LYS A 307 5.68 22.14 9.02
C LYS A 307 5.76 21.39 10.36
N GLY A 308 5.83 20.05 10.33
CA GLY A 308 5.83 19.18 11.53
C GLY A 308 7.23 18.76 12.00
N GLY A 309 8.26 19.06 11.21
CA GLY A 309 9.62 18.65 11.51
C GLY A 309 9.93 17.22 11.02
N ARG A 310 11.20 16.98 10.68
CA ARG A 310 11.65 15.73 10.03
C ARG A 310 11.52 14.48 10.88
N ARG A 311 11.71 14.60 12.20
CA ARG A 311 11.63 13.45 13.11
C ARG A 311 10.22 12.88 13.16
N GLU A 312 9.22 13.75 13.25
CA GLU A 312 7.82 13.37 13.23
C GLU A 312 7.47 12.70 11.89
N TYR A 313 7.86 13.33 10.78
CA TYR A 313 7.67 12.74 9.45
C TYR A 313 8.33 11.36 9.32
N ALA A 314 9.60 11.22 9.72
CA ALA A 314 10.31 9.95 9.65
C ALA A 314 9.68 8.86 10.53
N SER A 315 9.14 9.21 11.71
CA SER A 315 8.44 8.25 12.57
C SER A 315 7.13 7.74 11.96
N GLN A 316 6.39 8.60 11.25
CA GLN A 316 5.09 8.24 10.68
C GLN A 316 5.22 7.56 9.30
N TYR A 317 6.21 7.95 8.49
CA TYR A 317 6.30 7.55 7.08
C TYR A 317 7.56 6.72 6.73
N GLY A 318 8.54 6.62 7.64
CA GLY A 318 9.87 6.07 7.32
C GLY A 318 9.94 4.55 7.09
N SER A 319 8.89 3.79 7.38
CA SER A 319 8.83 2.34 7.12
C SER A 319 8.35 1.99 5.71
N ARG A 320 7.77 2.96 4.98
CA ARG A 320 7.10 2.71 3.69
C ARG A 320 8.05 2.47 2.52
N ASP A 321 9.35 2.73 2.64
CA ASP A 321 10.21 2.88 1.46
C ASP A 321 11.17 1.71 1.20
N TYR A 322 11.22 0.73 2.11
CA TYR A 322 12.14 -0.40 1.97
C TYR A 322 11.71 -1.43 0.93
N GLY A 323 10.43 -1.50 0.57
CA GLY A 323 9.93 -2.46 -0.43
C GLY A 323 10.47 -2.16 -1.83
N ILE A 324 10.40 -0.90 -2.26
CA ILE A 324 10.94 -0.46 -3.56
C ILE A 324 12.45 -0.64 -3.61
N GLY A 325 13.16 -0.19 -2.56
CA GLY A 325 14.61 -0.40 -2.46
C GLY A 325 14.99 -1.88 -2.52
N ALA A 326 14.23 -2.76 -1.86
CA ALA A 326 14.46 -4.20 -1.90
C ALA A 326 14.25 -4.80 -3.29
N GLN A 327 13.21 -4.41 -4.02
CA GLN A 327 12.99 -4.89 -5.39
C GLN A 327 14.08 -4.42 -6.35
N ILE A 328 14.55 -3.17 -6.21
CA ILE A 328 15.69 -2.67 -6.99
C ILE A 328 16.94 -3.53 -6.71
N LEU A 329 17.22 -3.84 -5.44
CA LEU A 329 18.35 -4.68 -5.06
C LEU A 329 18.24 -6.11 -5.61
N GLN A 330 17.04 -6.71 -5.58
CA GLN A 330 16.79 -8.01 -6.21
C GLN A 330 17.04 -7.98 -7.73
N ASP A 331 16.53 -6.96 -8.43
CA ASP A 331 16.70 -6.83 -9.88
C ASP A 331 18.19 -6.66 -10.26
N LEU A 332 18.96 -5.99 -9.40
CA LEU A 332 20.42 -5.87 -9.52
C LEU A 332 21.19 -7.16 -9.17
N GLY A 333 20.50 -8.21 -8.69
CA GLY A 333 21.10 -9.50 -8.34
C GLY A 333 21.72 -9.57 -6.95
N VAL A 334 21.42 -8.61 -6.06
CA VAL A 334 21.87 -8.66 -4.67
C VAL A 334 21.07 -9.72 -3.92
N SER A 335 21.76 -10.67 -3.28
CA SER A 335 21.15 -11.64 -2.37
C SER A 335 21.70 -11.57 -0.95
N ARG A 336 22.96 -11.16 -0.78
CA ARG A 336 23.63 -11.00 0.52
C ARG A 336 24.26 -9.63 0.62
N MET A 337 24.04 -8.93 1.74
CA MET A 337 24.50 -7.55 1.88
C MET A 337 25.03 -7.18 3.26
N ASN A 338 26.02 -6.30 3.25
CA ASN A 338 26.43 -5.52 4.41
C ASN A 338 25.78 -4.14 4.29
N LEU A 339 24.92 -3.78 5.24
CA LEU A 339 24.17 -2.52 5.17
C LEU A 339 24.99 -1.35 5.70
N LEU A 340 25.17 -0.33 4.86
CA LEU A 340 25.75 0.95 5.22
C LEU A 340 24.69 1.82 5.91
N THR A 341 24.60 1.71 7.23
CA THR A 341 23.60 2.41 8.04
C THR A 341 24.08 2.64 9.47
N SER A 342 23.74 3.80 10.02
CA SER A 342 23.94 4.13 11.45
C SER A 342 22.74 3.75 12.31
N SER A 343 21.65 3.28 11.71
CA SER A 343 20.43 2.90 12.44
C SER A 343 20.53 1.47 12.99
N SER A 344 20.13 1.31 14.26
CA SER A 344 19.97 0.01 14.92
C SER A 344 18.61 -0.65 14.66
N THR A 345 17.72 0.00 13.90
CA THR A 345 16.38 -0.52 13.63
C THR A 345 16.44 -1.87 12.92
N LYS A 346 15.73 -2.86 13.46
CA LYS A 346 15.58 -4.19 12.84
C LYS A 346 14.88 -4.02 11.49
N MET A 347 15.58 -4.34 10.41
CA MET A 347 15.04 -4.29 9.05
C MET A 347 14.39 -5.62 8.68
N ALA A 348 13.40 -6.06 9.46
CA ALA A 348 12.62 -7.27 9.17
C ALA A 348 11.95 -7.20 7.77
N ALA A 349 11.76 -6.00 7.24
CA ALA A 349 11.22 -5.76 5.91
C ALA A 349 12.09 -6.29 4.75
N LEU A 350 13.41 -6.42 4.91
CA LEU A 350 14.31 -6.84 3.81
C LEU A 350 14.43 -8.37 3.68
N GLU A 351 14.37 -9.10 4.79
CA GLU A 351 14.44 -10.57 4.79
C GLU A 351 13.28 -11.21 4.01
N GLY A 352 12.12 -10.57 4.02
CA GLY A 352 10.96 -10.98 3.23
C GLY A 352 11.17 -10.95 1.71
N PHE A 353 12.18 -10.23 1.24
CA PHE A 353 12.59 -10.15 -0.17
C PHE A 353 13.75 -11.09 -0.50
N GLY A 354 14.05 -12.09 0.35
CA GLY A 354 15.20 -12.96 0.10
C GLY A 354 16.55 -12.24 0.11
N LEU A 355 16.61 -11.06 0.75
CA LEU A 355 17.83 -10.29 0.94
C LEU A 355 18.39 -10.57 2.35
N GLU A 356 19.53 -11.25 2.41
CA GLU A 356 20.19 -11.60 3.66
C GLU A 356 21.09 -10.44 4.14
N VAL A 357 20.82 -9.90 5.34
CA VAL A 357 21.69 -8.90 5.98
C VAL A 357 22.77 -9.61 6.80
N VAL A 358 23.97 -9.74 6.25
CA VAL A 358 25.10 -10.42 6.92
C VAL A 358 25.88 -9.50 7.86
N GLY A 359 25.71 -8.19 7.73
CA GLY A 359 26.44 -7.21 8.53
C GLY A 359 25.83 -5.82 8.46
N ARG A 360 26.25 -4.95 9.39
CA ARG A 360 25.98 -3.52 9.35
C ARG A 360 27.29 -2.77 9.54
N THR A 361 27.52 -1.77 8.70
CA THR A 361 28.64 -0.85 8.82
C THR A 361 28.09 0.56 8.93
N ALA A 362 28.56 1.32 9.92
CA ALA A 362 28.14 2.71 10.07
C ALA A 362 28.75 3.58 8.98
N VAL A 363 28.03 4.63 8.58
CA VAL A 363 28.63 5.70 7.78
C VAL A 363 29.69 6.39 8.65
N ALA A 364 30.91 6.54 8.13
CA ALA A 364 32.02 7.08 8.89
C ALA A 364 31.66 8.46 9.46
N PRO A 365 31.95 8.75 10.75
CA PRO A 365 31.66 10.06 11.35
C PRO A 365 32.37 11.18 10.59
N GLU A 366 31.86 12.40 10.72
CA GLU A 366 32.55 13.58 10.19
C GLU A 366 33.92 13.65 10.87
N LYS A 367 35.00 13.86 10.11
CA LYS A 367 36.26 14.27 10.71
C LYS A 367 36.00 15.70 11.22
N GLU A 368 36.22 15.93 12.51
CA GLU A 368 36.29 17.31 13.00
C GLU A 368 37.48 17.95 12.27
N ASP A 369 37.18 18.86 11.35
CA ASP A 369 38.20 19.73 10.80
C ASP A 369 38.62 20.68 11.94
N ASP A 370 39.89 20.57 12.38
CA ASP A 370 40.55 21.51 13.31
C ASP A 370 40.54 22.95 12.77
#